data_AF-B9RZ00-F1
#
_entry.id   AF-B9RZ00-F1
#
_cell.length_a   1.000
_cell.length_b   1.000
_cell.length_c   1.000
_cell.angle_alpha   90.00
_cell.angle_beta   90.00
_cell.angle_gamma   90.00
#
_symmetry.space_group_name_H-M   'P 1'
#
loop_
_entity.id
_entity.type
_entity.pdbx_description
1 polymer ?
#
loop_
_entity_poly.entity_id
_entity_poly.type
_entity_poly.pdbx_seq_one_letter_code
_entity_poly.pdbx_strand_id
1 'polypeptide(L)'
;MVIMDSSPKNSCRSPLSLSRTRSRRWRHSRTGTAVVVVAALLVSTTAWLSLIFSGTTARCWHRFRKWEGSPSTLSWHSDHHLSAVLPLPPPPPPPPRPSSLQLSRNRSLSEENYKGSSELTLKHIMFGIAGSSQLWKQRREFVRLWWRPNNMRGHVWLEEEVSKEDWDDSLPQIMISEDTSRFRYTNPTGHPSGLRISRIVLESFRLGLPDVRWFVLGDDDTIFNADNLVGVLSKYDSSEMVYVGAPSESHSANTYFSHSMAYGGGGIAISYPLAEALSNILDDCLERYHKLYGSDDRLHACISELGIPLTREQGFHQWDVRGNAHGLLSSHPIAPFVSIHHIEAVDPFYPGLSSLDSLKLFTRAMTADPLSFLQRSICYDHAHHLSFSISLGYVIQVFPNIVLPRILERSESTYSAWNKIRDRSEFDLDTRDPHKSICKRPILFFLKDIARQGNATLGSYSRARMKDDFRRKVFCFPRSPPLPYVENIQVLGFSASKKWHWVPRRQCCKLNRTSDELLTISVGQCEKGSSGSFMDSV
;
A
#
# COMPACT_ATOMS: atom_id res chain seq x y z
N MET A 1 -33.92 34.60 -59.22
CA MET A 1 -34.51 35.04 -60.51
C MET A 1 -34.18 33.94 -61.50
N VAL A 2 -35.12 33.20 -62.09
CA VAL A 2 -36.47 33.56 -62.55
C VAL A 2 -37.59 32.81 -61.78
N ILE A 3 -38.81 33.37 -61.78
CA ILE A 3 -40.03 32.92 -61.07
C ILE A 3 -41.17 32.81 -62.11
N MET A 4 -42.33 32.24 -61.72
CA MET A 4 -43.67 32.26 -62.38
C MET A 4 -43.92 31.12 -63.41
N ASP A 5 -45.11 30.49 -63.53
CA ASP A 5 -46.28 30.26 -62.65
C ASP A 5 -47.12 29.07 -63.27
N SER A 6 -48.32 28.61 -62.87
CA SER A 6 -49.32 29.01 -61.86
C SER A 6 -50.23 27.83 -61.40
N SER A 7 -51.05 28.12 -60.38
CA SER A 7 -52.28 27.43 -59.88
C SER A 7 -53.45 27.31 -60.91
N PRO A 8 -54.68 26.77 -60.60
CA PRO A 8 -55.23 26.24 -59.32
C PRO A 8 -56.16 24.97 -59.34
N LYS A 9 -56.40 24.42 -58.13
CA LYS A 9 -57.68 23.91 -57.52
C LYS A 9 -58.47 22.67 -58.04
N ASN A 10 -58.62 21.73 -57.08
CA ASN A 10 -59.88 21.12 -56.59
C ASN A 10 -60.60 19.96 -57.32
N SER A 11 -60.49 18.78 -56.68
CA SER A 11 -61.62 17.99 -56.11
C SER A 11 -62.18 16.75 -56.85
N CYS A 12 -62.11 15.62 -56.09
CA CYS A 12 -63.07 14.51 -56.00
C CYS A 12 -63.17 13.38 -57.05
N ARG A 13 -63.14 12.16 -56.47
CA ARG A 13 -63.75 10.87 -56.85
C ARG A 13 -63.03 9.96 -57.87
N SER A 14 -62.80 8.73 -57.40
CA SER A 14 -62.40 7.52 -58.13
C SER A 14 -63.49 7.03 -59.11
N PRO A 15 -63.14 6.15 -60.07
CA PRO A 15 -63.56 4.75 -59.89
C PRO A 15 -62.63 3.64 -60.47
N LEU A 16 -62.74 2.46 -59.86
CA LEU A 16 -62.75 1.09 -60.45
C LEU A 16 -61.82 0.65 -61.62
N SER A 17 -60.81 -0.15 -61.25
CA SER A 17 -60.57 -1.55 -61.72
C SER A 17 -60.08 -1.92 -63.15
N LEU A 18 -59.31 -3.03 -63.21
CA LEU A 18 -58.93 -3.89 -64.36
C LEU A 18 -57.86 -3.35 -65.34
N SER A 19 -56.89 -4.13 -65.86
CA SER A 19 -56.30 -5.43 -65.45
C SER A 19 -54.94 -5.68 -66.15
N ARG A 20 -54.10 -6.60 -65.61
CA ARG A 20 -53.13 -7.53 -66.27
C ARG A 20 -52.29 -7.06 -67.51
N THR A 21 -51.00 -7.37 -67.70
CA THR A 21 -50.16 -8.47 -67.15
C THR A 21 -48.65 -8.23 -67.27
N ARG A 22 -47.90 -8.59 -66.22
CA ARG A 22 -46.55 -9.22 -66.16
C ARG A 22 -45.53 -9.05 -67.33
N SER A 23 -44.35 -8.54 -66.97
CA SER A 23 -43.06 -9.17 -67.35
C SER A 23 -42.33 -9.68 -66.08
N ARG A 24 -41.55 -10.76 -66.19
CA ARG A 24 -40.95 -11.47 -65.04
C ARG A 24 -39.59 -10.86 -64.66
N ARG A 25 -39.45 -10.28 -63.46
CA ARG A 25 -38.14 -10.10 -62.80
C ARG A 25 -37.79 -11.32 -61.95
N TRP A 26 -36.54 -11.79 -62.08
CA TRP A 26 -35.95 -12.81 -61.21
C TRP A 26 -36.06 -12.40 -59.74
N ARG A 27 -36.59 -13.30 -58.89
CA ARG A 27 -36.53 -13.14 -57.44
C ARG A 27 -35.13 -13.51 -56.97
N HIS A 28 -34.33 -12.52 -56.55
CA HIS A 28 -33.26 -12.79 -55.59
C HIS A 28 -33.90 -13.45 -54.36
N SER A 29 -33.50 -14.68 -54.03
CA SER A 29 -33.97 -15.31 -52.80
C SER A 29 -33.25 -14.66 -51.61
N ARG A 30 -34.03 -14.23 -50.60
CA ARG A 30 -33.47 -13.76 -49.32
C ARG A 30 -32.59 -14.81 -48.65
N THR A 31 -32.79 -16.09 -48.97
CA THR A 31 -31.95 -17.21 -48.51
C THR A 31 -30.54 -17.17 -49.09
N GLY A 32 -30.36 -16.82 -50.38
CA GLY A 32 -29.03 -16.70 -50.98
C GLY A 32 -28.20 -15.58 -50.32
N THR A 33 -28.81 -14.41 -50.11
CA THR A 33 -28.14 -13.29 -49.43
C THR A 33 -27.82 -13.61 -47.97
N ALA A 34 -28.72 -14.30 -47.25
CA ALA A 34 -28.47 -14.73 -45.87
C ALA A 34 -27.31 -15.73 -45.78
N VAL A 35 -27.22 -16.71 -46.68
CA VAL A 35 -26.11 -17.68 -46.73
C VAL A 35 -24.77 -16.97 -47.00
N VAL A 36 -24.73 -16.00 -47.94
CA VAL A 36 -23.52 -15.21 -48.20
C VAL A 36 -23.10 -14.37 -46.99
N VAL A 37 -24.05 -13.75 -46.28
CA VAL A 37 -23.76 -12.96 -45.06
C VAL A 37 -23.27 -13.86 -43.92
N VAL A 38 -23.88 -15.03 -43.71
CA VAL A 38 -23.44 -16.00 -42.69
C VAL A 38 -22.06 -16.56 -43.04
N ALA A 39 -21.79 -16.88 -44.31
CA ALA A 39 -20.48 -17.32 -44.76
C ALA A 39 -19.40 -16.22 -44.57
N ALA A 40 -19.72 -14.96 -44.90
CA ALA A 40 -18.83 -13.83 -44.70
C ALA A 40 -18.54 -13.56 -43.21
N LEU A 41 -19.55 -13.69 -42.34
CA LEU A 41 -19.38 -13.60 -40.89
C LEU A 41 -18.52 -14.76 -40.36
N LEU A 42 -18.76 -15.99 -40.81
CA LEU A 42 -17.93 -17.15 -40.43
C LEU A 42 -16.47 -16.95 -40.86
N VAL A 43 -16.21 -16.56 -42.12
CA VAL A 43 -14.85 -16.26 -42.61
C VAL A 43 -14.21 -15.09 -41.87
N SER A 44 -14.97 -14.06 -41.52
CA SER A 44 -14.47 -12.94 -40.68
C SER A 44 -14.10 -13.42 -39.28
N THR A 45 -14.93 -14.24 -38.64
CA THR A 45 -14.62 -14.80 -37.31
C THR A 45 -13.46 -15.78 -37.34
N THR A 46 -13.33 -16.63 -38.35
CA THR A 46 -12.18 -17.54 -38.46
C THR A 46 -10.89 -16.79 -38.79
N ALA A 47 -10.92 -15.75 -39.62
CA ALA A 47 -9.77 -14.87 -39.84
C ALA A 47 -9.36 -14.10 -38.57
N TRP A 48 -10.32 -13.59 -37.80
CA TRP A 48 -10.07 -12.90 -36.53
C TRP A 48 -9.50 -13.85 -35.46
N LEU A 49 -10.06 -15.06 -35.33
CA LEU A 49 -9.50 -16.12 -34.49
C LEU A 49 -8.10 -16.53 -34.96
N SER A 50 -7.84 -16.59 -36.27
CA SER A 50 -6.52 -16.92 -36.82
C SER A 50 -5.47 -15.84 -36.54
N LEU A 51 -5.88 -14.56 -36.49
CA LEU A 51 -5.02 -13.44 -36.08
C LEU A 51 -4.73 -13.46 -34.57
N ILE A 52 -5.72 -13.78 -33.73
CA ILE A 52 -5.56 -13.86 -32.28
C ILE A 52 -4.77 -15.10 -31.84
N PHE A 53 -4.95 -16.23 -32.52
CA PHE A 53 -4.31 -17.51 -32.20
C PHE A 53 -3.13 -17.87 -33.13
N SER A 54 -2.63 -16.91 -33.92
CA SER A 54 -1.40 -17.10 -34.70
C SER A 54 -0.19 -17.34 -33.78
N GLY A 55 0.67 -18.29 -34.16
CA GLY A 55 1.94 -18.57 -33.47
C GLY A 55 2.98 -17.42 -33.49
N THR A 56 2.66 -16.30 -34.15
CA THR A 56 3.44 -15.05 -34.11
C THR A 56 2.91 -14.06 -33.07
N THR A 57 1.59 -13.88 -32.93
CA THR A 57 0.98 -13.05 -31.88
C THR A 57 1.13 -13.69 -30.49
N ALA A 58 1.04 -15.03 -30.41
CA ALA A 58 1.33 -15.78 -29.19
C ALA A 58 2.78 -15.56 -28.67
N ARG A 59 3.77 -15.42 -29.57
CA ARG A 59 5.17 -15.16 -29.18
C ARG A 59 5.38 -13.77 -28.57
N CYS A 60 4.63 -12.76 -29.02
CA CYS A 60 4.67 -11.42 -28.43
C CYS A 60 3.99 -11.41 -27.04
N TRP A 61 2.84 -12.10 -26.92
CA TRP A 61 2.12 -12.25 -25.64
C TRP A 61 2.90 -13.05 -24.59
N HIS A 62 3.64 -14.09 -24.99
CA HIS A 62 4.52 -14.84 -24.08
C HIS A 62 5.69 -14.00 -23.52
N ARG A 63 6.07 -12.90 -24.18
CA ARG A 63 7.13 -12.00 -23.69
C ARG A 63 6.61 -11.06 -22.58
N PHE A 64 5.37 -10.59 -22.68
CA PHE A 64 4.72 -9.80 -21.62
C PHE A 64 4.21 -10.64 -20.45
N ARG A 65 3.61 -11.83 -20.71
CA ARG A 65 3.00 -12.65 -19.65
C ARG A 65 4.01 -13.35 -18.72
N LYS A 66 5.32 -13.32 -19.03
CA LYS A 66 6.38 -13.81 -18.15
C LYS A 66 6.86 -12.79 -17.10
N TRP A 67 6.35 -11.54 -17.13
CA TRP A 67 6.80 -10.49 -16.21
C TRP A 67 6.04 -10.49 -14.86
N GLU A 68 4.83 -11.08 -14.80
CA GLU A 68 4.15 -11.43 -13.53
C GLU A 68 4.40 -12.91 -13.16
N GLY A 69 5.64 -13.26 -12.81
CA GLY A 69 6.04 -14.63 -12.46
C GLY A 69 5.85 -14.99 -10.98
N SER A 70 4.63 -15.28 -10.54
CA SER A 70 4.40 -15.96 -9.24
C SER A 70 4.80 -17.45 -9.35
N PRO A 71 5.51 -18.05 -8.38
CA PRO A 71 6.10 -19.38 -8.53
C PRO A 71 5.10 -20.53 -8.31
N SER A 72 4.25 -20.81 -9.30
CA SER A 72 3.40 -22.01 -9.29
C SER A 72 4.07 -23.17 -10.05
N THR A 73 4.73 -24.06 -9.29
CA THR A 73 4.88 -25.53 -9.44
C THR A 73 6.27 -25.99 -8.95
N LEU A 74 6.35 -26.39 -7.69
CA LEU A 74 7.36 -27.34 -7.23
C LEU A 74 6.65 -28.59 -6.72
N SER A 75 6.80 -29.69 -7.46
CA SER A 75 6.39 -31.02 -7.01
C SER A 75 7.33 -31.46 -5.90
N TRP A 76 6.83 -31.61 -4.68
CA TRP A 76 7.59 -32.14 -3.57
C TRP A 76 7.80 -33.65 -3.75
N HIS A 77 8.96 -34.04 -4.29
CA HIS A 77 9.50 -35.38 -4.06
C HIS A 77 10.31 -35.36 -2.77
N SER A 78 9.84 -36.13 -1.77
CA SER A 78 10.49 -36.28 -0.48
C SER A 78 11.37 -37.52 -0.49
N ASP A 79 12.61 -37.36 -0.96
CA ASP A 79 13.62 -38.43 -0.88
C ASP A 79 14.32 -38.38 0.49
N HIS A 80 13.83 -39.20 1.42
CA HIS A 80 14.47 -39.43 2.71
C HIS A 80 15.73 -40.29 2.55
N HIS A 81 16.88 -39.66 2.30
CA HIS A 81 18.18 -40.29 2.52
C HIS A 81 18.73 -39.96 3.90
N LEU A 82 18.59 -40.92 4.81
CA LEU A 82 19.29 -40.97 6.10
C LEU A 82 20.79 -41.13 5.89
N SER A 83 21.55 -40.05 6.08
CA SER A 83 23.01 -40.09 6.20
C SER A 83 23.41 -40.15 7.67
N ALA A 84 24.31 -41.09 8.02
CA ALA A 84 24.70 -41.36 9.39
C ALA A 84 25.48 -40.21 10.04
N VAL A 85 25.23 -39.99 11.33
CA VAL A 85 25.94 -38.98 12.15
C VAL A 85 27.34 -39.48 12.46
N LEU A 86 28.37 -38.70 12.07
CA LEU A 86 29.73 -38.83 12.57
C LEU A 86 29.98 -37.83 13.71
N PRO A 87 30.83 -38.14 14.71
CA PRO A 87 31.07 -37.25 15.85
C PRO A 87 31.86 -36.00 15.45
N LEU A 88 31.48 -34.84 16.01
CA LEU A 88 32.23 -33.60 15.88
C LEU A 88 33.55 -33.65 16.68
N PRO A 89 34.67 -33.11 16.16
CA PRO A 89 35.90 -32.93 16.93
C PRO A 89 35.75 -31.77 17.95
N PRO A 90 36.54 -31.77 19.05
CA PRO A 90 36.49 -30.71 20.05
C PRO A 90 37.03 -29.37 19.53
N PRO A 91 36.56 -28.22 20.09
CA PRO A 91 36.99 -26.90 19.64
C PRO A 91 38.46 -26.59 20.01
N PRO A 92 39.17 -25.79 19.20
CA PRO A 92 40.53 -25.36 19.50
C PRO A 92 40.58 -24.33 20.65
N PRO A 93 41.71 -24.23 21.37
CA PRO A 93 41.88 -23.27 22.46
C PRO A 93 41.95 -21.81 21.96
N PRO A 94 41.57 -20.82 22.80
CA PRO A 94 41.54 -19.41 22.41
C PRO A 94 42.96 -18.82 22.21
N PRO A 95 43.13 -17.85 21.30
CA PRO A 95 44.42 -17.21 21.06
C PRO A 95 44.84 -16.29 22.23
N PRO A 96 46.16 -16.08 22.44
CA PRO A 96 46.66 -15.21 23.50
C PRO A 96 46.34 -13.74 23.24
N ARG A 97 46.09 -12.97 24.32
CA ARG A 97 45.83 -11.52 24.25
C ARG A 97 47.05 -10.75 23.71
N PRO A 98 46.86 -9.76 22.81
CA PRO A 98 47.91 -8.83 22.45
C PRO A 98 48.27 -7.92 23.64
N SER A 99 49.55 -7.65 23.82
CA SER A 99 50.10 -6.76 24.85
C SER A 99 49.65 -5.31 24.66
N SER A 100 49.35 -4.63 25.77
CA SER A 100 48.97 -3.22 25.79
C SER A 100 50.13 -2.30 25.39
N LEU A 101 50.10 -1.76 24.17
CA LEU A 101 50.88 -0.56 23.82
C LEU A 101 50.16 0.67 24.35
N GLN A 102 50.78 1.36 25.30
CA GLN A 102 50.30 2.63 25.83
C GLN A 102 50.42 3.70 24.74
N LEU A 103 49.27 4.19 24.25
CA LEU A 103 49.23 5.48 23.56
C LEU A 103 48.44 6.46 24.43
N SER A 104 49.15 7.40 25.03
CA SER A 104 48.61 8.46 25.88
C SER A 104 47.61 9.33 25.12
N ARG A 105 46.33 9.20 25.42
CA ARG A 105 45.27 10.11 24.94
C ARG A 105 44.74 10.93 26.11
N ASN A 106 44.80 12.26 25.99
CA ASN A 106 44.44 13.21 27.04
C ASN A 106 43.00 12.99 27.52
N ARG A 107 42.86 12.53 28.76
CA ARG A 107 41.57 12.20 29.40
C ARG A 107 41.08 13.40 30.23
N SER A 108 40.73 14.50 29.56
CA SER A 108 40.25 15.72 30.24
C SER A 108 39.33 16.62 29.39
N LEU A 109 38.71 16.10 28.33
CA LEU A 109 37.71 16.83 27.50
C LEU A 109 36.46 15.98 27.18
N SER A 110 36.27 14.84 27.85
CA SER A 110 35.25 13.84 27.51
C SER A 110 34.00 13.84 28.41
N GLU A 111 33.79 14.86 29.24
CA GLU A 111 32.65 14.92 30.18
C GLU A 111 31.69 16.12 29.98
N GLU A 112 31.96 17.05 29.05
CA GLU A 112 31.07 18.22 28.83
C GLU A 112 30.26 18.18 27.51
N ASN A 113 30.57 17.30 26.56
CA ASN A 113 29.83 17.23 25.27
C ASN A 113 28.59 16.31 25.27
N TYR A 114 28.23 15.69 26.40
CA TYR A 114 26.95 14.95 26.55
C TYR A 114 25.74 15.88 26.85
N LYS A 115 25.81 17.14 26.43
CA LYS A 115 24.73 18.15 26.51
C LYS A 115 24.44 18.75 25.13
N GLY A 116 23.82 17.97 24.25
CA GLY A 116 23.49 18.50 22.92
C GLY A 116 22.94 17.52 21.88
N SER A 117 22.31 16.40 22.26
CA SER A 117 21.54 15.62 21.29
C SER A 117 20.30 16.43 20.89
N SER A 118 20.41 17.16 19.78
CA SER A 118 19.27 17.89 19.21
C SER A 118 18.21 16.89 18.77
N GLU A 119 16.94 17.24 18.99
CA GLU A 119 15.78 16.40 18.66
C GLU A 119 15.86 15.89 17.22
N LEU A 120 15.47 14.63 16.98
CA LEU A 120 15.46 14.08 15.63
C LEU A 120 14.46 14.85 14.77
N THR A 121 14.84 15.19 13.54
CA THR A 121 14.00 15.92 12.58
C THR A 121 14.22 15.37 11.19
N LEU A 122 13.39 15.76 10.23
CA LEU A 122 13.54 15.40 8.82
C LEU A 122 14.90 15.82 8.23
N LYS A 123 15.52 16.88 8.77
CA LYS A 123 16.87 17.31 8.37
C LYS A 123 17.98 16.34 8.76
N HIS A 124 17.73 15.42 9.70
CA HIS A 124 18.69 14.39 10.11
C HIS A 124 18.54 13.08 9.31
N ILE A 125 17.45 12.94 8.55
CA ILE A 125 17.13 11.76 7.72
C ILE A 125 17.58 12.05 6.27
N MET A 126 18.09 11.04 5.57
CA MET A 126 18.45 11.08 4.16
C MET A 126 17.58 10.05 3.43
N PHE A 127 16.73 10.47 2.49
CA PHE A 127 15.88 9.55 1.72
C PHE A 127 16.56 9.09 0.43
N GLY A 128 16.71 7.78 0.25
CA GLY A 128 17.11 7.14 -1.00
C GLY A 128 15.90 6.47 -1.65
N ILE A 129 15.24 7.18 -2.58
CA ILE A 129 14.01 6.69 -3.22
C ILE A 129 14.39 5.91 -4.48
N ALA A 130 14.06 4.62 -4.53
CA ALA A 130 14.26 3.79 -5.73
C ALA A 130 13.13 4.06 -6.74
N GLY A 131 13.47 4.35 -7.99
CA GLY A 131 12.49 4.49 -9.05
C GLY A 131 12.94 3.88 -10.38
N SER A 132 12.08 3.97 -11.39
CA SER A 132 12.43 3.66 -12.79
C SER A 132 12.13 4.85 -13.70
N SER A 133 13.06 5.20 -14.59
CA SER A 133 12.92 6.27 -15.59
C SER A 133 11.65 6.12 -16.43
N GLN A 134 11.22 4.88 -16.70
CA GLN A 134 10.02 4.56 -17.48
C GLN A 134 8.71 4.86 -16.72
N LEU A 135 8.72 4.76 -15.39
CA LEU A 135 7.55 4.95 -14.53
C LEU A 135 7.53 6.34 -13.85
N TRP A 136 8.68 7.00 -13.75
CA TRP A 136 8.88 8.24 -13.02
C TRP A 136 7.85 9.32 -13.37
N LYS A 137 7.55 9.52 -14.65
CA LYS A 137 6.56 10.49 -15.13
C LYS A 137 5.18 10.37 -14.46
N GLN A 138 4.77 9.15 -14.12
CA GLN A 138 3.55 8.83 -13.38
C GLN A 138 3.80 8.82 -11.87
N ARG A 139 4.84 8.12 -11.41
CA ARG A 139 5.09 7.86 -9.99
C ARG A 139 5.56 9.08 -9.19
N ARG A 140 6.13 10.09 -9.86
CA ARG A 140 6.42 11.41 -9.26
C ARG A 140 5.19 12.06 -8.62
N GLU A 141 3.99 11.78 -9.13
CA GLU A 141 2.73 12.25 -8.55
C GLU A 141 2.49 11.69 -7.14
N PHE A 142 2.96 10.47 -6.84
CA PHE A 142 2.84 9.84 -5.53
C PHE A 142 3.87 10.39 -4.55
N VAL A 143 5.12 10.57 -4.98
CA VAL A 143 6.18 11.22 -4.20
C VAL A 143 5.75 12.63 -3.78
N ARG A 144 5.08 13.38 -4.68
CA ARG A 144 4.54 14.73 -4.37
C ARG A 144 3.51 14.74 -3.24
N LEU A 145 2.85 13.62 -2.93
CA LEU A 145 1.82 13.57 -1.88
C LEU A 145 2.38 13.59 -0.45
N TRP A 146 3.67 13.26 -0.26
CA TRP A 146 4.31 13.16 1.05
C TRP A 146 5.62 13.94 1.17
N TRP A 147 6.32 14.19 0.05
CA TRP A 147 7.54 14.97 0.04
C TRP A 147 7.30 16.43 0.46
N ARG A 148 8.27 16.99 1.21
CA ARG A 148 8.22 18.37 1.72
C ARG A 148 9.45 19.13 1.26
N PRO A 149 9.37 19.92 0.17
CA PRO A 149 10.51 20.68 -0.33
C PRO A 149 11.08 21.60 0.75
N ASN A 150 12.40 21.79 0.76
CA ASN A 150 13.17 22.57 1.73
C ASN A 150 13.16 22.07 3.20
N ASN A 151 12.38 21.03 3.55
CA ASN A 151 12.34 20.46 4.90
C ASN A 151 12.87 19.02 4.95
N MET A 152 12.81 18.30 3.82
CA MET A 152 13.35 16.96 3.63
C MET A 152 14.56 17.01 2.70
N ARG A 153 15.45 16.02 2.81
CA ARG A 153 16.61 15.83 1.92
C ARG A 153 16.71 14.38 1.47
N GLY A 154 17.19 14.17 0.26
CA GLY A 154 17.15 12.87 -0.38
C GLY A 154 16.99 12.99 -1.89
N HIS A 155 17.08 11.85 -2.55
CA HIS A 155 17.19 11.75 -4.00
C HIS A 155 16.34 10.60 -4.53
N VAL A 156 15.88 10.74 -5.77
CA VAL A 156 15.26 9.65 -6.55
C VAL A 156 16.34 9.04 -7.44
N TRP A 157 16.62 7.76 -7.25
CA TRP A 157 17.68 7.03 -7.91
C TRP A 157 17.13 6.20 -9.07
N LEU A 158 17.46 6.61 -10.28
CA LEU A 158 17.02 5.99 -11.54
C LEU A 158 18.17 5.23 -12.22
N GLU A 159 17.81 4.41 -13.19
CA GLU A 159 18.71 3.68 -14.09
C GLU A 159 19.19 4.53 -15.29
N GLU A 160 18.39 5.50 -15.74
CA GLU A 160 18.63 6.32 -16.94
C GLU A 160 18.09 7.74 -16.75
N GLU A 161 18.62 8.71 -17.52
CA GLU A 161 18.13 10.09 -17.52
C GLU A 161 16.68 10.20 -18.03
N VAL A 162 15.91 11.11 -17.40
CA VAL A 162 14.54 11.44 -17.81
C VAL A 162 14.48 12.81 -18.50
N SER A 163 13.46 13.02 -19.34
CA SER A 163 13.26 14.26 -20.09
C SER A 163 13.14 15.47 -19.17
N LYS A 164 13.58 16.66 -19.62
CA LYS A 164 13.63 17.87 -18.79
C LYS A 164 12.26 18.30 -18.24
N GLU A 165 11.18 17.95 -18.91
CA GLU A 165 9.79 18.21 -18.51
C GLU A 165 9.32 17.29 -17.36
N ASP A 166 10.07 16.22 -17.08
CA ASP A 166 9.82 15.31 -15.97
C ASP A 166 10.54 15.73 -14.66
N TRP A 167 11.38 16.78 -14.72
CA TRP A 167 12.00 17.44 -13.57
C TRP A 167 11.04 18.45 -12.91
N ASP A 168 11.15 18.61 -11.59
CA ASP A 168 10.30 19.48 -10.77
C ASP A 168 11.06 19.85 -9.48
N ASP A 169 11.39 21.13 -9.30
CA ASP A 169 12.16 21.62 -8.13
C ASP A 169 11.39 21.46 -6.79
N SER A 170 10.09 21.13 -6.83
CA SER A 170 9.32 20.80 -5.63
C SER A 170 9.46 19.34 -5.18
N LEU A 171 10.14 18.49 -5.95
CA LEU A 171 10.38 17.07 -5.69
C LEU A 171 11.85 16.80 -5.24
N PRO A 172 12.19 15.57 -4.77
CA PRO A 172 13.58 15.21 -4.52
C PRO A 172 14.39 15.22 -5.82
N GLN A 173 15.67 15.59 -5.73
CA GLN A 173 16.55 15.63 -6.90
C GLN A 173 16.73 14.24 -7.50
N ILE A 174 16.66 14.16 -8.83
CA ILE A 174 16.92 12.93 -9.58
C ILE A 174 18.43 12.69 -9.67
N MET A 175 18.84 11.46 -9.39
CA MET A 175 20.21 10.95 -9.48
C MET A 175 20.21 9.68 -10.35
N ILE A 176 21.26 9.48 -11.13
CA ILE A 176 21.46 8.26 -11.91
C ILE A 176 22.42 7.36 -11.14
N SER A 177 22.01 6.11 -10.88
CA SER A 177 22.88 5.16 -10.19
C SER A 177 24.09 4.76 -11.04
N GLU A 178 25.20 4.48 -10.38
CA GLU A 178 26.41 3.87 -10.95
C GLU A 178 26.10 2.54 -11.67
N ASP A 179 26.85 2.26 -12.74
CA ASP A 179 26.72 1.00 -13.48
C ASP A 179 27.03 -0.23 -12.61
N THR A 180 26.12 -1.21 -12.66
CA THR A 180 26.22 -2.49 -11.96
C THR A 180 26.54 -3.67 -12.88
N SER A 181 26.86 -3.44 -14.16
CA SER A 181 27.16 -4.50 -15.15
C SER A 181 28.30 -5.45 -14.74
N ARG A 182 29.24 -4.97 -13.92
CA ARG A 182 30.36 -5.77 -13.38
C ARG A 182 29.96 -6.86 -12.40
N PHE A 183 28.80 -6.74 -11.75
CA PHE A 183 28.36 -7.70 -10.74
C PHE A 183 27.73 -8.91 -11.39
N ARG A 184 28.05 -10.09 -10.88
CA ARG A 184 27.41 -11.31 -11.33
C ARG A 184 25.94 -11.33 -10.90
N TYR A 185 25.08 -11.77 -11.81
CA TYR A 185 23.66 -12.03 -11.54
C TYR A 185 23.26 -13.36 -12.15
N THR A 186 22.76 -14.31 -11.33
CA THR A 186 22.38 -15.64 -11.81
C THR A 186 21.05 -16.15 -11.24
N ASN A 187 20.23 -15.28 -10.65
CA ASN A 187 18.89 -15.67 -10.23
C ASN A 187 18.00 -15.86 -11.48
N PRO A 188 17.25 -16.97 -11.61
CA PRO A 188 16.52 -17.28 -12.85
C PRO A 188 15.19 -16.53 -13.01
N THR A 189 14.68 -15.84 -11.98
CA THR A 189 13.33 -15.24 -11.96
C THR A 189 13.29 -13.75 -11.62
N GLY A 190 14.30 -13.21 -10.92
CA GLY A 190 14.39 -11.77 -10.62
C GLY A 190 15.02 -10.94 -11.74
N HIS A 191 15.24 -9.66 -11.49
CA HIS A 191 15.81 -8.70 -12.45
C HIS A 191 17.13 -8.08 -11.95
N PRO A 192 18.15 -7.86 -12.81
CA PRO A 192 19.43 -7.25 -12.40
C PRO A 192 19.34 -5.86 -11.76
N SER A 193 18.24 -5.12 -11.95
CA SER A 193 17.99 -3.84 -11.26
C SER A 193 18.03 -3.95 -9.73
N GLY A 194 17.81 -5.14 -9.16
CA GLY A 194 18.00 -5.38 -7.73
C GLY A 194 19.42 -5.08 -7.24
N LEU A 195 20.45 -5.28 -8.08
CA LEU A 195 21.84 -4.90 -7.75
C LEU A 195 21.98 -3.39 -7.63
N ARG A 196 21.45 -2.64 -8.60
CA ARG A 196 21.40 -1.17 -8.59
C ARG A 196 20.69 -0.64 -7.34
N ILE A 197 19.47 -1.11 -7.09
CA ILE A 197 18.65 -0.66 -5.96
C ILE A 197 19.32 -0.99 -4.62
N SER A 198 19.99 -2.15 -4.49
CA SER A 198 20.78 -2.49 -3.28
C SER A 198 21.84 -1.44 -2.96
N ARG A 199 22.45 -0.83 -3.99
CA ARG A 199 23.55 0.14 -3.85
C ARG A 199 23.08 1.55 -3.48
N ILE A 200 21.78 1.84 -3.52
CA ILE A 200 21.25 3.18 -3.19
C ILE A 200 21.73 3.65 -1.80
N VAL A 201 21.83 2.77 -0.80
CA VAL A 201 22.37 3.15 0.53
C VAL A 201 23.84 3.56 0.49
N LEU A 202 24.66 2.85 -0.30
CA LEU A 202 26.08 3.15 -0.51
C LEU A 202 26.27 4.44 -1.31
N GLU A 203 25.52 4.61 -2.40
CA GLU A 203 25.54 5.81 -3.24
C GLU A 203 25.09 7.05 -2.43
N SER A 204 24.03 6.89 -1.62
CA SER A 204 23.53 7.90 -0.70
C SER A 204 24.54 8.27 0.40
N PHE A 205 25.25 7.29 0.95
CA PHE A 205 26.31 7.52 1.95
C PHE A 205 27.50 8.28 1.35
N ARG A 206 27.92 7.90 0.13
CA ARG A 206 29.04 8.55 -0.61
C ARG A 206 28.82 10.04 -0.90
N LEU A 207 27.59 10.56 -0.83
CA LEU A 207 27.31 11.99 -0.96
C LEU A 207 27.91 12.83 0.19
N GLY A 208 28.29 12.21 1.32
CA GLY A 208 29.00 12.90 2.41
C GLY A 208 28.21 14.04 3.06
N LEU A 209 26.88 13.99 3.02
CA LEU A 209 26.03 15.06 3.55
C LEU A 209 26.21 15.20 5.08
N PRO A 210 26.36 16.43 5.61
CA PRO A 210 26.57 16.64 7.05
C PRO A 210 25.32 16.28 7.86
N ASP A 211 25.51 15.96 9.14
CA ASP A 211 24.44 15.69 10.11
C ASP A 211 23.44 14.60 9.67
N VAL A 212 23.87 13.58 8.92
CA VAL A 212 23.08 12.37 8.67
C VAL A 212 23.12 11.45 9.88
N ARG A 213 21.94 11.06 10.35
CA ARG A 213 21.75 10.08 11.44
C ARG A 213 21.06 8.81 10.95
N TRP A 214 20.24 8.93 9.90
CA TRP A 214 19.47 7.84 9.31
C TRP A 214 19.43 7.96 7.79
N PHE A 215 19.60 6.83 7.11
CA PHE A 215 19.28 6.63 5.71
C PHE A 215 17.96 5.87 5.64
N VAL A 216 16.98 6.39 4.90
CA VAL A 216 15.67 5.76 4.70
C VAL A 216 15.49 5.44 3.23
N LEU A 217 15.36 4.15 2.93
CA LEU A 217 15.09 3.64 1.59
C LEU A 217 13.59 3.39 1.43
N GLY A 218 13.10 3.57 0.22
CA GLY A 218 11.72 3.28 -0.19
C GLY A 218 11.55 3.44 -1.69
N ASP A 219 10.41 2.98 -2.23
CA ASP A 219 10.17 3.01 -3.67
C ASP A 219 9.36 4.24 -4.11
N ASP A 220 9.36 4.55 -5.41
CA ASP A 220 8.62 5.68 -5.99
C ASP A 220 7.08 5.50 -6.01
N ASP A 221 6.57 4.29 -5.72
CA ASP A 221 5.17 4.00 -5.37
C ASP A 221 4.92 3.77 -3.87
N THR A 222 5.84 4.20 -3.01
CA THR A 222 5.65 4.24 -1.54
C THR A 222 5.20 5.63 -1.08
N ILE A 223 4.25 5.67 -0.13
CA ILE A 223 3.83 6.89 0.57
C ILE A 223 4.26 6.81 2.03
N PHE A 224 5.05 7.79 2.49
CA PHE A 224 5.51 7.89 3.88
C PHE A 224 4.75 8.95 4.70
N ASN A 225 4.47 8.63 5.96
CA ASN A 225 4.17 9.60 7.00
C ASN A 225 5.47 10.10 7.63
N ALA A 226 6.01 11.18 7.07
CA ALA A 226 7.29 11.77 7.48
C ALA A 226 7.35 12.15 8.98
N ASP A 227 6.24 12.59 9.58
CA ASP A 227 6.21 12.97 11.01
C ASP A 227 6.24 11.74 11.92
N ASN A 228 5.47 10.70 11.59
CA ASN A 228 5.49 9.45 12.33
C ASN A 228 6.83 8.72 12.18
N LEU A 229 7.45 8.77 11.00
CA LEU A 229 8.79 8.22 10.76
C LEU A 229 9.83 8.83 11.71
N VAL A 230 9.86 10.17 11.84
CA VAL A 230 10.73 10.85 12.81
C VAL A 230 10.44 10.39 14.24
N GLY A 231 9.17 10.31 14.63
CA GLY A 231 8.77 9.85 15.97
C GLY A 231 9.12 8.39 16.26
N VAL A 232 9.08 7.52 15.24
CA VAL A 232 9.46 6.10 15.35
C VAL A 232 10.98 5.96 15.47
N LEU A 233 11.75 6.65 14.62
CA LEU A 233 13.21 6.60 14.64
C LEU A 233 13.81 7.27 15.89
N SER A 234 13.11 8.23 16.51
CA SER A 234 13.56 8.85 17.78
C SER A 234 13.56 7.89 18.99
N LYS A 235 13.05 6.66 18.84
CA LYS A 235 13.14 5.61 19.87
C LYS A 235 14.53 4.97 19.96
N TYR A 236 15.36 5.14 18.92
CA TYR A 236 16.61 4.43 18.73
C TYR A 236 17.80 5.36 18.84
N ASP A 237 18.90 4.88 19.42
CA ASP A 237 20.17 5.61 19.39
C ASP A 237 20.77 5.52 17.99
N SER A 238 20.85 6.66 17.30
CA SER A 238 21.40 6.73 15.94
C SER A 238 22.93 6.65 15.88
N SER A 239 23.62 6.62 17.03
CA SER A 239 25.06 6.35 17.12
C SER A 239 25.42 4.86 17.22
N GLU A 240 24.42 3.99 17.31
CA GLU A 240 24.55 2.53 17.25
C GLU A 240 24.15 1.97 15.87
N MET A 241 24.55 0.73 15.56
CA MET A 241 24.13 0.04 14.33
C MET A 241 22.70 -0.51 14.45
N VAL A 242 21.74 0.16 13.83
CA VAL A 242 20.31 -0.19 13.87
C VAL A 242 19.72 -0.32 12.47
N TYR A 243 19.02 -1.43 12.24
CA TYR A 243 18.24 -1.75 11.04
C TYR A 243 16.76 -1.84 11.42
N VAL A 244 15.92 -0.98 10.83
CA VAL A 244 14.49 -0.83 11.19
C VAL A 244 13.61 -0.97 9.94
N GLY A 245 12.45 -1.62 10.09
CA GLY A 245 11.42 -1.75 9.06
C GLY A 245 10.43 -2.85 9.40
N ALA A 246 9.82 -3.49 8.41
CA ALA A 246 8.91 -4.62 8.63
C ALA A 246 9.00 -5.71 7.54
N PRO A 247 8.74 -6.98 7.90
CA PRO A 247 8.45 -8.03 6.92
C PRO A 247 7.12 -7.76 6.20
N SER A 248 6.85 -8.47 5.10
CA SER A 248 5.63 -8.32 4.32
C SER A 248 4.39 -8.83 5.06
N GLU A 249 3.21 -8.33 4.72
CA GLU A 249 1.94 -8.92 5.11
C GLU A 249 1.72 -10.32 4.51
N SER A 250 2.46 -10.70 3.44
CA SER A 250 2.37 -12.02 2.80
C SER A 250 3.29 -13.05 3.46
N HIS A 251 2.68 -14.12 3.96
CA HIS A 251 3.35 -15.29 4.54
C HIS A 251 4.22 -16.02 3.50
N SER A 252 3.75 -16.14 2.25
CA SER A 252 4.57 -16.79 1.20
C SER A 252 5.79 -15.95 0.83
N ALA A 253 5.69 -14.62 0.82
CA ALA A 253 6.85 -13.74 0.65
C ALA A 253 7.86 -13.90 1.80
N ASN A 254 7.39 -13.83 3.05
CA ASN A 254 8.27 -13.95 4.24
C ASN A 254 8.92 -15.34 4.38
N THR A 255 8.24 -16.39 3.90
CA THR A 255 8.76 -17.76 3.87
C THR A 255 9.80 -17.96 2.77
N TYR A 256 9.64 -17.29 1.62
CA TYR A 256 10.59 -17.37 0.51
C TYR A 256 11.85 -16.52 0.73
N PHE A 257 11.69 -15.32 1.30
CA PHE A 257 12.80 -14.40 1.60
C PHE A 257 13.29 -14.56 3.04
N SER A 258 12.66 -13.85 3.99
CA SER A 258 12.97 -13.95 5.41
C SER A 258 11.90 -13.22 6.23
N HIS A 259 11.45 -13.82 7.33
CA HIS A 259 10.63 -13.14 8.32
C HIS A 259 11.44 -12.08 9.11
N SER A 260 12.77 -12.04 8.94
CA SER A 260 13.70 -11.09 9.56
C SER A 260 14.25 -10.06 8.57
N MET A 261 13.69 -9.97 7.36
CA MET A 261 13.99 -8.93 6.37
C MET A 261 12.97 -7.80 6.47
N ALA A 262 13.43 -6.55 6.43
CA ALA A 262 12.59 -5.43 6.07
C ALA A 262 12.54 -5.29 4.56
N TYR A 263 11.33 -5.13 4.01
CA TYR A 263 11.11 -4.98 2.58
C TYR A 263 11.24 -3.51 2.17
N GLY A 264 11.85 -3.27 1.01
CA GLY A 264 12.26 -1.96 0.52
C GLY A 264 11.08 -1.05 0.25
N GLY A 265 10.08 -1.55 -0.47
CA GLY A 265 8.83 -0.85 -0.73
C GLY A 265 8.13 -0.41 0.56
N GLY A 266 8.03 -1.29 1.55
CA GLY A 266 7.49 -0.98 2.87
C GLY A 266 8.31 0.05 3.66
N GLY A 267 9.56 0.27 3.29
CA GLY A 267 10.49 1.23 3.87
C GLY A 267 11.52 0.59 4.78
N ILE A 268 12.78 0.96 4.58
CA ILE A 268 13.93 0.49 5.38
C ILE A 268 14.63 1.70 5.97
N ALA A 269 14.86 1.72 7.28
CA ALA A 269 15.69 2.73 7.92
C ALA A 269 16.99 2.12 8.50
N ILE A 270 18.12 2.73 8.15
CA ILE A 270 19.47 2.31 8.50
C ILE A 270 20.16 3.48 9.22
N SER A 271 20.62 3.24 10.45
CA SER A 271 21.42 4.20 11.23
C SER A 271 22.73 4.56 10.50
N TYR A 272 23.28 5.75 10.73
CA TYR A 272 24.54 6.18 10.10
C TYR A 272 25.71 5.18 10.26
N PRO A 273 26.02 4.62 11.44
CA PRO A 273 27.13 3.67 11.60
C PRO A 273 26.91 2.36 10.82
N LEU A 274 25.67 1.90 10.68
CA LEU A 274 25.36 0.74 9.85
C LEU A 274 25.50 1.04 8.35
N ALA A 275 25.15 2.24 7.90
CA ALA A 275 25.40 2.66 6.52
C ALA A 275 26.91 2.77 6.22
N GLU A 276 27.70 3.27 7.17
CA GLU A 276 29.17 3.28 7.09
C GLU A 276 29.73 1.86 7.02
N ALA A 277 29.32 0.96 7.92
CA ALA A 277 29.75 -0.44 7.93
C ALA A 277 29.39 -1.15 6.61
N LEU A 278 28.15 -0.98 6.12
CA LEU A 278 27.71 -1.49 4.82
C LEU A 278 28.55 -0.90 3.68
N SER A 279 28.90 0.38 3.71
CA SER A 279 29.63 1.03 2.63
C SER A 279 31.00 0.40 2.34
N ASN A 280 31.60 -0.25 3.35
CA ASN A 280 32.86 -0.95 3.27
C ASN A 280 32.75 -2.40 2.74
N ILE A 281 31.57 -3.03 2.80
CA ILE A 281 31.39 -4.45 2.45
C ILE A 281 30.41 -4.72 1.30
N LEU A 282 29.56 -3.74 0.94
CA LEU A 282 28.38 -3.98 0.12
C LEU A 282 28.72 -4.54 -1.25
N ASP A 283 29.68 -3.96 -1.97
CA ASP A 283 30.03 -4.41 -3.32
C ASP A 283 30.53 -5.87 -3.31
N ASP A 284 31.41 -6.26 -2.38
CA ASP A 284 31.89 -7.64 -2.26
C ASP A 284 30.76 -8.61 -1.82
N CYS A 285 29.84 -8.12 -0.99
CA CYS A 285 28.66 -8.86 -0.56
C CYS A 285 27.70 -9.13 -1.73
N LEU A 286 27.46 -8.14 -2.60
CA LEU A 286 26.60 -8.29 -3.79
C LEU A 286 27.12 -9.37 -4.75
N GLU A 287 28.45 -9.49 -4.89
CA GLU A 287 29.08 -10.54 -5.68
C GLU A 287 28.96 -11.93 -5.01
N ARG A 288 29.10 -12.03 -3.68
CA ARG A 288 28.83 -13.27 -2.93
C ARG A 288 27.37 -13.73 -3.12
N TYR A 289 26.43 -12.81 -3.04
CA TYR A 289 25.00 -13.08 -3.13
C TYR A 289 24.40 -12.91 -4.55
N HIS A 290 25.19 -13.19 -5.59
CA HIS A 290 24.78 -13.14 -7.00
C HIS A 290 23.53 -13.97 -7.37
N LYS A 291 23.09 -14.90 -6.51
CA LYS A 291 21.92 -15.78 -6.67
C LYS A 291 20.62 -15.26 -6.07
N LEU A 292 20.67 -14.23 -5.22
CA LEU A 292 19.49 -13.67 -4.55
C LEU A 292 18.56 -12.97 -5.56
N TYR A 293 17.30 -12.76 -5.19
CA TYR A 293 16.26 -12.28 -6.11
C TYR A 293 16.33 -10.77 -6.31
N GLY A 294 15.97 -10.01 -5.27
CA GLY A 294 15.75 -8.56 -5.34
C GLY A 294 16.87 -7.74 -4.68
N SER A 295 16.57 -6.46 -4.45
CA SER A 295 17.40 -5.56 -3.63
C SER A 295 17.38 -5.94 -2.16
N ASP A 296 16.20 -6.17 -1.62
CA ASP A 296 15.96 -6.23 -0.18
C ASP A 296 16.58 -7.50 0.40
N ASP A 297 16.41 -8.61 -0.33
CA ASP A 297 17.02 -9.92 -0.12
C ASP A 297 18.56 -9.80 0.01
N ARG A 298 19.19 -9.03 -0.88
CA ARG A 298 20.64 -8.74 -0.86
C ARG A 298 21.04 -7.83 0.30
N LEU A 299 20.31 -6.74 0.51
CA LEU A 299 20.60 -5.79 1.58
C LEU A 299 20.48 -6.44 2.96
N HIS A 300 19.43 -7.24 3.19
CA HIS A 300 19.27 -8.07 4.39
C HIS A 300 20.39 -9.11 4.53
N ALA A 301 20.84 -9.75 3.45
CA ALA A 301 21.99 -10.66 3.51
C ALA A 301 23.28 -9.93 3.94
N CYS A 302 23.57 -8.75 3.40
CA CYS A 302 24.74 -7.96 3.78
C CYS A 302 24.67 -7.42 5.22
N ILE A 303 23.48 -6.99 5.67
CA ILE A 303 23.25 -6.61 7.07
C ILE A 303 23.39 -7.83 8.00
N SER A 304 23.03 -9.02 7.53
CA SER A 304 23.21 -10.29 8.27
C SER A 304 24.68 -10.70 8.39
N GLU A 305 25.54 -10.42 7.40
CA GLU A 305 27.00 -10.61 7.53
C GLU A 305 27.60 -9.73 8.63
N LEU A 306 27.03 -8.55 8.87
CA LEU A 306 27.37 -7.66 10.00
C LEU A 306 26.75 -8.09 11.33
N GLY A 307 25.91 -9.14 11.33
CA GLY A 307 25.25 -9.67 12.53
C GLY A 307 24.13 -8.80 13.11
N ILE A 308 23.61 -7.82 12.35
CA ILE A 308 22.60 -6.87 12.85
C ILE A 308 21.18 -7.40 12.54
N PRO A 309 20.33 -7.65 13.56
CA PRO A 309 18.97 -8.14 13.34
C PRO A 309 18.00 -7.02 12.95
N LEU A 310 16.90 -7.39 12.29
CA LEU A 310 15.78 -6.48 12.04
C LEU A 310 15.07 -6.07 13.34
N THR A 311 15.00 -4.76 13.55
CA THR A 311 14.10 -4.12 14.51
C THR A 311 12.74 -3.87 13.85
N ARG A 312 11.72 -4.63 14.25
CA ARG A 312 10.40 -4.62 13.60
C ARG A 312 9.51 -3.47 14.09
N GLU A 313 8.96 -2.70 13.14
CA GLU A 313 8.02 -1.60 13.38
C GLU A 313 6.71 -1.83 12.63
N GLN A 314 5.60 -2.01 13.36
CA GLN A 314 4.30 -2.42 12.80
C GLN A 314 3.59 -1.38 11.92
N GLY A 315 4.17 -0.19 11.73
CA GLY A 315 3.63 0.87 10.87
C GLY A 315 4.29 0.97 9.50
N PHE A 316 5.36 0.21 9.24
CA PHE A 316 5.93 0.06 7.91
C PHE A 316 5.18 -1.08 7.22
N HIS A 317 4.66 -0.84 6.02
CA HIS A 317 3.87 -1.83 5.28
C HIS A 317 4.36 -2.00 3.85
N GLN A 318 4.94 -3.16 3.56
CA GLN A 318 5.22 -3.60 2.19
C GLN A 318 3.93 -3.72 1.37
N TRP A 319 2.82 -4.09 2.02
CA TRP A 319 1.48 -4.00 1.46
C TRP A 319 1.34 -4.80 0.15
N ASP A 320 1.91 -6.03 0.14
CA ASP A 320 1.88 -7.01 -0.98
C ASP A 320 0.46 -7.60 -1.19
N VAL A 321 -0.53 -6.72 -1.30
CA VAL A 321 -1.94 -7.01 -1.42
C VAL A 321 -2.52 -6.37 -2.69
N ARG A 322 -3.60 -6.94 -3.20
CA ARG A 322 -4.28 -6.51 -4.42
C ARG A 322 -5.78 -6.31 -4.18
N GLY A 323 -6.36 -5.34 -4.91
CA GLY A 323 -7.77 -5.00 -4.84
C GLY A 323 -8.13 -4.25 -3.55
N ASN A 324 -9.23 -4.62 -2.90
CA ASN A 324 -9.82 -3.81 -1.84
C ASN A 324 -9.07 -3.91 -0.49
N ALA A 325 -8.25 -2.91 -0.18
CA ALA A 325 -7.47 -2.82 1.06
C ALA A 325 -8.27 -2.42 2.32
N HIS A 326 -9.61 -2.37 2.26
CA HIS A 326 -10.47 -1.95 3.38
C HIS A 326 -10.21 -2.67 4.71
N GLY A 327 -9.93 -3.98 4.67
CA GLY A 327 -9.55 -4.77 5.85
C GLY A 327 -8.43 -4.11 6.63
N LEU A 328 -7.25 -3.99 6.03
CA LEU A 328 -6.05 -3.41 6.63
C LEU A 328 -6.26 -1.96 7.09
N LEU A 329 -6.82 -1.11 6.21
CA LEU A 329 -7.05 0.31 6.50
C LEU A 329 -8.08 0.54 7.63
N SER A 330 -9.05 -0.35 7.79
CA SER A 330 -10.01 -0.30 8.91
C SER A 330 -9.49 -0.95 10.19
N SER A 331 -8.38 -1.70 10.11
CA SER A 331 -7.90 -2.56 11.20
C SER A 331 -6.45 -2.33 11.64
N HIS A 332 -5.84 -1.20 11.28
CA HIS A 332 -4.44 -0.88 11.57
C HIS A 332 -4.04 -1.20 13.03
N PRO A 333 -2.82 -1.72 13.28
CA PRO A 333 -2.32 -2.02 14.62
C PRO A 333 -2.19 -0.74 15.49
N ILE A 334 -2.00 -0.93 16.80
CA ILE A 334 -1.76 0.16 17.75
C ILE A 334 -0.29 0.59 17.67
N ALA A 335 0.07 1.18 16.54
CA ALA A 335 1.37 1.76 16.22
C ALA A 335 1.14 2.99 15.31
N PRO A 336 2.05 3.99 15.28
CA PRO A 336 1.96 5.06 14.30
C PRO A 336 2.07 4.50 12.88
N PHE A 337 1.17 4.90 11.98
CA PHE A 337 1.28 4.58 10.55
C PHE A 337 2.53 5.25 9.96
N VAL A 338 3.44 4.49 9.34
CA VAL A 338 4.69 5.01 8.76
C VAL A 338 4.67 5.00 7.25
N SER A 339 4.25 3.92 6.60
CA SER A 339 4.35 3.79 5.14
C SER A 339 3.42 2.73 4.56
N ILE A 340 2.99 2.94 3.31
CA ILE A 340 2.34 1.93 2.46
C ILE A 340 2.94 1.95 1.06
N HIS A 341 2.92 0.80 0.41
CA HIS A 341 3.54 0.55 -0.90
C HIS A 341 2.58 -0.15 -1.86
N HIS A 342 2.99 -0.32 -3.12
CA HIS A 342 2.19 -0.87 -4.22
C HIS A 342 0.77 -0.25 -4.29
N ILE A 343 0.67 1.06 -4.06
CA ILE A 343 -0.57 1.84 -4.08
C ILE A 343 -1.33 1.78 -5.42
N GLU A 344 -0.65 1.37 -6.50
CA GLU A 344 -1.24 1.17 -7.83
C GLU A 344 -1.96 -0.19 -7.96
N ALA A 345 -1.69 -1.15 -7.08
CA ALA A 345 -2.25 -2.51 -7.12
C ALA A 345 -3.57 -2.68 -6.34
N VAL A 346 -4.01 -1.62 -5.66
CA VAL A 346 -5.18 -1.59 -4.77
C VAL A 346 -6.28 -0.66 -5.28
N ASP A 347 -7.52 -0.95 -4.91
CA ASP A 347 -8.68 -0.13 -5.25
C ASP A 347 -8.58 1.26 -4.56
N PRO A 348 -9.12 2.35 -5.17
CA PRO A 348 -9.20 3.66 -4.52
C PRO A 348 -9.86 3.56 -3.14
N PHE A 349 -9.17 4.05 -2.12
CA PHE A 349 -9.56 3.90 -0.71
C PHE A 349 -10.93 4.51 -0.40
N TYR A 350 -11.28 5.64 -1.03
CA TYR A 350 -12.55 6.33 -0.82
C TYR A 350 -13.51 6.15 -2.01
N PRO A 351 -14.75 5.68 -1.80
CA PRO A 351 -15.69 5.44 -2.89
C PRO A 351 -16.02 6.67 -3.73
N GLY A 352 -15.85 6.51 -5.06
CA GLY A 352 -16.18 7.53 -6.06
C GLY A 352 -15.05 8.50 -6.39
N LEU A 353 -13.86 8.35 -5.81
CA LEU A 353 -12.66 9.11 -6.19
C LEU A 353 -11.80 8.33 -7.20
N SER A 354 -10.96 9.04 -7.96
CA SER A 354 -9.85 8.44 -8.70
C SER A 354 -8.79 7.90 -7.72
N SER A 355 -7.88 7.04 -8.17
CA SER A 355 -6.77 6.57 -7.32
C SER A 355 -5.96 7.75 -6.76
N LEU A 356 -5.56 8.70 -7.61
CA LEU A 356 -4.76 9.86 -7.18
C LEU A 356 -5.52 10.79 -6.23
N ASP A 357 -6.80 11.08 -6.48
CA ASP A 357 -7.59 11.95 -5.59
C ASP A 357 -7.95 11.26 -4.27
N SER A 358 -8.08 9.93 -4.30
CA SER A 358 -8.17 9.12 -3.08
C SER A 358 -6.89 9.23 -2.25
N LEU A 359 -5.72 9.16 -2.88
CA LEU A 359 -4.44 9.31 -2.18
C LEU A 359 -4.21 10.75 -1.66
N LYS A 360 -4.67 11.80 -2.38
CA LYS A 360 -4.66 13.18 -1.87
C LYS A 360 -5.50 13.36 -0.61
N LEU A 361 -6.69 12.74 -0.53
CA LEU A 361 -7.50 12.77 0.69
C LEU A 361 -6.84 11.97 1.82
N PHE A 362 -6.24 10.83 1.49
CA PHE A 362 -5.50 9.98 2.42
C PHE A 362 -4.31 10.74 3.04
N THR A 363 -3.45 11.39 2.26
CA THR A 363 -2.30 12.13 2.79
C THR A 363 -2.70 13.44 3.47
N ARG A 364 -3.83 14.08 3.08
CA ARG A 364 -4.42 15.19 3.85
C ARG A 364 -4.85 14.73 5.24
N ALA A 365 -5.50 13.57 5.36
CA ALA A 365 -5.91 13.03 6.65
C ALA A 365 -4.70 12.61 7.50
N MET A 366 -3.70 11.98 6.87
CA MET A 366 -2.42 11.61 7.48
C MET A 366 -1.66 12.81 8.05
N THR A 367 -1.66 13.95 7.35
CA THR A 367 -0.96 15.18 7.80
C THR A 367 -1.76 16.03 8.80
N ALA A 368 -3.08 15.86 8.88
CA ALA A 368 -3.92 16.60 9.83
C ALA A 368 -3.69 16.17 11.29
N ASP A 369 -3.56 14.87 11.55
CA ASP A 369 -3.21 14.29 12.87
C ASP A 369 -2.39 12.98 12.71
N PRO A 370 -1.07 13.08 12.48
CA PRO A 370 -0.22 11.93 12.14
C PRO A 370 -0.27 10.76 13.12
N LEU A 371 -0.21 11.02 14.43
CA LEU A 371 -0.15 9.96 15.45
C LEU A 371 -1.48 9.20 15.61
N SER A 372 -2.61 9.85 15.32
CA SER A 372 -3.94 9.24 15.40
C SER A 372 -4.41 8.66 14.06
N PHE A 373 -3.70 8.92 12.96
CA PHE A 373 -4.08 8.45 11.63
C PHE A 373 -4.16 6.92 11.56
N LEU A 374 -5.25 6.42 10.96
CA LEU A 374 -5.70 5.02 10.96
C LEU A 374 -5.84 4.34 12.33
N GLN A 375 -5.60 5.05 13.45
CA GLN A 375 -5.85 4.48 14.77
C GLN A 375 -7.33 4.19 14.91
N ARG A 376 -7.63 2.91 15.14
CA ARG A 376 -8.99 2.43 15.34
C ARG A 376 -9.47 2.83 16.74
N SER A 377 -10.69 3.30 16.88
CA SER A 377 -11.42 3.40 18.14
C SER A 377 -12.70 2.56 18.08
N ILE A 378 -13.15 2.02 19.22
CA ILE A 378 -14.32 1.14 19.29
C ILE A 378 -15.28 1.67 20.35
N CYS A 379 -16.54 1.86 19.96
CA CYS A 379 -17.64 2.34 20.81
C CYS A 379 -18.88 1.48 20.66
N TYR A 380 -19.77 1.56 21.65
CA TYR A 380 -21.06 0.89 21.66
C TYR A 380 -22.18 1.89 21.91
N ASP A 381 -23.27 1.73 21.17
CA ASP A 381 -24.56 2.31 21.52
C ASP A 381 -25.37 1.17 22.16
N HIS A 382 -25.46 1.18 23.48
CA HIS A 382 -26.12 0.12 24.23
C HIS A 382 -27.64 0.14 24.06
N ALA A 383 -28.25 1.32 23.89
CA ALA A 383 -29.69 1.48 23.71
C ALA A 383 -30.17 0.91 22.37
N HIS A 384 -29.37 1.08 21.29
CA HIS A 384 -29.67 0.56 19.96
C HIS A 384 -28.92 -0.73 19.61
N HIS A 385 -28.16 -1.30 20.57
CA HIS A 385 -27.29 -2.47 20.40
C HIS A 385 -26.29 -2.38 19.21
N LEU A 386 -25.76 -1.19 18.91
CA LEU A 386 -24.83 -0.98 17.80
C LEU A 386 -23.36 -1.00 18.26
N SER A 387 -22.46 -1.40 17.35
CA SER A 387 -21.02 -1.17 17.52
C SER A 387 -20.50 -0.18 16.48
N PHE A 388 -19.63 0.72 16.90
CA PHE A 388 -18.90 1.64 16.05
C PHE A 388 -17.42 1.24 16.06
N SER A 389 -16.84 0.99 14.89
CA SER A 389 -15.38 0.87 14.70
C SER A 389 -14.94 2.03 13.80
N ILE A 390 -14.07 2.89 14.32
CA ILE A 390 -13.70 4.18 13.72
C ILE A 390 -12.20 4.14 13.41
N SER A 391 -11.82 4.01 12.14
CA SER A 391 -10.44 4.23 11.69
C SER A 391 -10.29 5.69 11.29
N LEU A 392 -9.58 6.47 12.12
CA LEU A 392 -9.45 7.92 11.97
C LEU A 392 -8.77 8.29 10.64
N GLY A 393 -9.42 9.17 9.88
CA GLY A 393 -8.97 9.57 8.55
C GLY A 393 -9.41 8.64 7.43
N TYR A 394 -10.07 7.52 7.72
CA TYR A 394 -10.49 6.55 6.71
C TYR A 394 -11.99 6.22 6.74
N VAL A 395 -12.47 5.47 7.73
CA VAL A 395 -13.81 4.88 7.71
C VAL A 395 -14.41 4.65 9.10
N ILE A 396 -15.73 4.81 9.21
CA ILE A 396 -16.53 4.38 10.36
C ILE A 396 -17.40 3.20 9.91
N GLN A 397 -17.32 2.10 10.65
CA GLN A 397 -18.11 0.89 10.45
C GLN A 397 -19.16 0.82 11.58
N VAL A 398 -20.45 0.88 11.22
CA VAL A 398 -21.58 0.80 12.17
C VAL A 398 -22.25 -0.57 12.05
N PHE A 399 -22.03 -1.44 13.03
CA PHE A 399 -22.53 -2.80 13.06
C PHE A 399 -23.92 -2.89 13.70
N PRO A 400 -24.85 -3.71 13.14
CA PRO A 400 -26.22 -3.89 13.63
C PRO A 400 -26.35 -4.79 14.88
N ASN A 401 -25.25 -5.01 15.59
CA ASN A 401 -25.17 -5.79 16.82
C ASN A 401 -23.90 -5.39 17.59
N ILE A 402 -23.83 -5.77 18.86
CA ILE A 402 -22.59 -5.72 19.64
C ILE A 402 -21.56 -6.70 19.03
N VAL A 403 -20.35 -6.21 18.73
CA VAL A 403 -19.21 -6.97 18.22
C VAL A 403 -18.02 -6.74 19.15
N LEU A 404 -17.42 -7.83 19.63
CA LEU A 404 -16.33 -7.76 20.61
C LEU A 404 -15.04 -7.18 20.00
N PRO A 405 -14.20 -6.45 20.78
CA PRO A 405 -12.96 -5.86 20.28
C PRO A 405 -12.04 -6.90 19.62
N ARG A 406 -11.88 -8.08 20.23
CA ARG A 406 -11.09 -9.22 19.68
C ARG A 406 -11.51 -9.65 18.26
N ILE A 407 -12.75 -9.40 17.86
CA ILE A 407 -13.22 -9.68 16.49
C ILE A 407 -12.92 -8.47 15.60
N LEU A 408 -13.28 -7.26 16.05
CA LEU A 408 -13.05 -6.03 15.31
C LEU A 408 -11.56 -5.72 15.09
N GLU A 409 -10.69 -6.22 15.97
CA GLU A 409 -9.23 -6.07 15.92
C GLU A 409 -8.62 -6.72 14.67
N ARG A 410 -9.23 -7.80 14.17
CA ARG A 410 -8.77 -8.57 13.01
C ARG A 410 -9.15 -7.94 11.68
N SER A 411 -8.21 -7.96 10.74
CA SER A 411 -8.40 -7.48 9.37
C SER A 411 -9.47 -8.31 8.65
N GLU A 412 -10.46 -7.66 8.03
CA GLU A 412 -11.44 -8.35 7.20
C GLU A 412 -10.81 -8.74 5.86
N SER A 413 -10.95 -10.00 5.42
CA SER A 413 -10.35 -10.51 4.18
C SER A 413 -11.01 -9.95 2.91
N THR A 414 -10.82 -8.65 2.66
CA THR A 414 -11.35 -7.91 1.49
C THR A 414 -10.41 -7.91 0.29
N TYR A 415 -9.13 -8.20 0.51
CA TYR A 415 -8.03 -8.20 -0.46
C TYR A 415 -7.61 -9.63 -0.86
N SER A 416 -6.61 -9.74 -1.75
CA SER A 416 -5.81 -10.94 -1.99
C SER A 416 -4.33 -10.61 -1.84
N ALA A 417 -3.47 -11.59 -1.59
CA ALA A 417 -2.01 -11.39 -1.64
C ALA A 417 -1.53 -11.18 -3.09
N TRP A 418 -0.25 -10.84 -3.25
CA TRP A 418 0.39 -10.63 -4.56
C TRP A 418 0.29 -11.83 -5.49
N ASN A 419 0.43 -13.03 -4.93
CA ASN A 419 0.26 -14.33 -5.61
C ASN A 419 -1.21 -14.67 -5.96
N LYS A 420 -2.15 -13.76 -5.65
CA LYS A 420 -3.61 -13.84 -5.87
C LYS A 420 -4.35 -14.84 -4.96
N ILE A 421 -3.66 -15.43 -3.98
CA ILE A 421 -4.28 -16.25 -2.92
C ILE A 421 -5.06 -15.36 -1.95
N ARG A 422 -6.16 -15.91 -1.40
CA ARG A 422 -7.08 -15.24 -0.47
C ARG A 422 -7.31 -16.01 0.81
N ASP A 423 -6.61 -17.12 1.01
CA ASP A 423 -6.69 -17.88 2.25
C ASP A 423 -6.09 -17.05 3.40
N ARG A 424 -6.53 -17.35 4.62
CA ARG A 424 -6.00 -16.67 5.81
C ARG A 424 -4.57 -17.09 6.14
N SER A 425 -4.15 -18.31 5.77
CA SER A 425 -2.76 -18.78 5.97
C SER A 425 -1.74 -18.12 5.03
N GLU A 426 -2.18 -17.29 4.09
CA GLU A 426 -1.31 -16.49 3.23
C GLU A 426 -0.88 -15.17 3.89
N PHE A 427 -1.44 -14.79 5.04
CA PHE A 427 -1.15 -13.50 5.67
C PHE A 427 -0.54 -13.66 7.06
N ASP A 428 0.61 -13.01 7.30
CA ASP A 428 1.27 -12.96 8.62
C ASP A 428 0.63 -11.92 9.56
N LEU A 429 -0.71 -11.84 9.54
CA LEU A 429 -1.50 -10.96 10.37
C LEU A 429 -2.88 -11.57 10.70
N ASP A 430 -3.47 -11.12 11.80
CA ASP A 430 -4.70 -11.69 12.35
C ASP A 430 -5.91 -11.32 11.46
N THR A 431 -6.36 -12.24 10.61
CA THR A 431 -7.45 -12.03 9.62
C THR A 431 -8.78 -12.69 10.01
N ARG A 432 -9.89 -12.16 9.47
CA ARG A 432 -11.26 -12.67 9.64
C ARG A 432 -12.06 -12.64 8.34
N ASP A 433 -12.95 -13.62 8.16
CA ASP A 433 -13.86 -13.61 7.01
C ASP A 433 -14.82 -12.41 7.09
N PRO A 434 -15.26 -11.88 5.94
CA PRO A 434 -16.39 -10.96 5.86
C PRO A 434 -17.68 -11.58 6.39
N HIS A 435 -18.59 -10.74 6.89
CA HIS A 435 -19.91 -11.20 7.34
C HIS A 435 -20.70 -11.82 6.17
N LYS A 436 -20.92 -13.16 6.26
CA LYS A 436 -21.71 -13.95 5.29
C LYS A 436 -23.16 -13.44 5.16
N SER A 437 -23.81 -13.11 6.29
CA SER A 437 -25.15 -12.52 6.28
C SER A 437 -25.10 -11.02 6.01
N ILE A 438 -25.84 -10.58 5.00
CA ILE A 438 -26.03 -9.14 4.67
C ILE A 438 -26.55 -8.34 5.87
N CYS A 439 -27.38 -8.94 6.72
CA CYS A 439 -27.96 -8.31 7.90
C CYS A 439 -27.00 -8.17 9.08
N LYS A 440 -25.78 -8.74 8.99
CA LYS A 440 -24.70 -8.56 9.98
C LYS A 440 -23.56 -7.67 9.45
N ARG A 441 -23.54 -7.31 8.17
CA ARG A 441 -22.53 -6.40 7.60
C ARG A 441 -22.70 -5.00 8.21
N PRO A 442 -21.61 -4.28 8.50
CA PRO A 442 -21.72 -2.90 8.93
C PRO A 442 -22.32 -2.01 7.83
N ILE A 443 -22.72 -0.80 8.20
CA ILE A 443 -22.82 0.34 7.29
C ILE A 443 -21.51 1.09 7.36
N LEU A 444 -21.01 1.53 6.21
CA LEU A 444 -19.73 2.23 6.10
C LEU A 444 -19.99 3.73 5.89
N PHE A 445 -19.28 4.57 6.64
CA PHE A 445 -19.18 6.01 6.38
C PHE A 445 -17.72 6.33 6.12
N PHE A 446 -17.39 6.79 4.91
CA PHE A 446 -16.01 7.10 4.51
C PHE A 446 -15.73 8.59 4.68
N LEU A 447 -14.49 8.93 5.01
CA LEU A 447 -14.06 10.33 5.06
C LEU A 447 -14.37 11.04 3.73
N LYS A 448 -14.87 12.27 3.82
CA LYS A 448 -15.04 13.20 2.71
C LYS A 448 -14.13 14.41 2.79
N ASP A 449 -13.98 14.96 3.99
CA ASP A 449 -13.06 16.07 4.23
C ASP A 449 -12.60 16.07 5.70
N ILE A 450 -11.48 16.73 5.96
CA ILE A 450 -10.88 16.87 7.28
C ILE A 450 -10.24 18.25 7.43
N ALA A 451 -10.62 18.93 8.51
CA ALA A 451 -10.09 20.25 8.87
C ALA A 451 -9.48 20.20 10.27
N ARG A 452 -8.55 21.12 10.56
CA ARG A 452 -8.01 21.32 11.91
C ARG A 452 -8.81 22.39 12.63
N GLN A 453 -9.32 22.08 13.82
CA GLN A 453 -10.14 22.97 14.64
C GLN A 453 -9.49 23.13 16.01
N GLY A 454 -8.63 24.14 16.14
CA GLY A 454 -7.84 24.37 17.36
C GLY A 454 -6.88 23.22 17.67
N ASN A 455 -7.10 22.54 18.79
CA ASN A 455 -6.33 21.38 19.24
C ASN A 455 -6.87 20.03 18.75
N ALA A 456 -7.97 20.01 17.99
CA ALA A 456 -8.60 18.82 17.44
C ALA A 456 -8.59 18.83 15.89
N THR A 457 -8.89 17.67 15.31
CA THR A 457 -9.33 17.54 13.92
C THR A 457 -10.85 17.34 13.87
N LEU A 458 -11.50 17.94 12.88
CA LEU A 458 -12.90 17.70 12.55
C LEU A 458 -12.95 16.97 11.20
N GLY A 459 -13.27 15.68 11.23
CA GLY A 459 -13.50 14.87 10.03
C GLY A 459 -14.98 14.71 9.72
N SER A 460 -15.36 14.89 8.45
CA SER A 460 -16.71 14.64 7.96
C SER A 460 -16.75 13.31 7.20
N TYR A 461 -17.63 12.39 7.61
CA TYR A 461 -17.73 11.04 7.05
C TYR A 461 -19.13 10.81 6.47
N SER A 462 -19.22 10.55 5.16
CA SER A 462 -20.50 10.33 4.48
C SER A 462 -20.78 8.85 4.24
N ARG A 463 -22.06 8.50 4.30
CA ARG A 463 -22.56 7.14 4.09
C ARG A 463 -22.19 6.59 2.72
N ALA A 464 -21.66 5.38 2.68
CA ALA A 464 -21.45 4.64 1.45
C ALA A 464 -22.78 4.08 0.94
N ARG A 465 -23.17 4.43 -0.29
CA ARG A 465 -24.27 3.77 -1.00
C ARG A 465 -23.85 2.34 -1.34
N MET A 466 -24.48 1.33 -0.73
CA MET A 466 -24.17 -0.07 -1.02
C MET A 466 -25.00 -0.57 -2.20
N LYS A 467 -24.36 -1.28 -3.14
CA LYS A 467 -25.07 -1.98 -4.24
C LYS A 467 -26.17 -2.92 -3.74
N ASP A 468 -26.02 -3.45 -2.53
CA ASP A 468 -26.98 -4.35 -1.88
C ASP A 468 -28.00 -3.64 -0.97
N ASP A 469 -28.12 -2.30 -0.94
CA ASP A 469 -29.03 -1.61 0.00
C ASP A 469 -30.50 -2.03 -0.15
N PHE A 470 -30.97 -2.25 -1.39
CA PHE A 470 -32.30 -2.80 -1.65
C PHE A 470 -32.44 -4.23 -1.10
N ARG A 471 -31.42 -5.09 -1.32
CA ARG A 471 -31.39 -6.46 -0.79
C ARG A 471 -31.38 -6.46 0.74
N ARG A 472 -30.65 -5.54 1.38
CA ARG A 472 -30.63 -5.40 2.85
C ARG A 472 -32.02 -5.02 3.37
N LYS A 473 -32.71 -4.06 2.74
CA LYS A 473 -34.09 -3.67 3.11
C LYS A 473 -35.07 -4.84 3.00
N VAL A 474 -34.95 -5.69 1.97
CA VAL A 474 -35.82 -6.86 1.76
C VAL A 474 -35.48 -8.02 2.71
N PHE A 475 -34.22 -8.49 2.72
CA PHE A 475 -33.84 -9.70 3.45
C PHE A 475 -33.69 -9.53 4.97
N CYS A 476 -33.62 -8.29 5.47
CA CYS A 476 -33.48 -8.02 6.92
C CYS A 476 -34.78 -7.57 7.59
N PHE A 477 -35.87 -7.43 6.84
CA PHE A 477 -37.19 -7.07 7.38
C PHE A 477 -37.62 -8.05 8.49
N PRO A 478 -38.22 -7.59 9.61
CA PRO A 478 -38.63 -6.21 9.91
C PRO A 478 -37.53 -5.30 10.51
N ARG A 479 -36.28 -5.76 10.62
CA ARG A 479 -35.20 -4.96 11.21
C ARG A 479 -34.73 -3.88 10.24
N SER A 480 -34.82 -2.62 10.67
CA SER A 480 -34.23 -1.50 9.97
C SER A 480 -32.70 -1.59 9.94
N PRO A 481 -32.04 -1.07 8.89
CA PRO A 481 -30.59 -0.87 8.92
C PRO A 481 -30.20 0.11 10.05
N PRO A 482 -29.02 -0.03 10.68
CA PRO A 482 -28.52 0.93 11.65
C PRO A 482 -28.56 2.37 11.13
N LEU A 483 -28.93 3.31 12.02
CA LEU A 483 -28.95 4.75 11.74
C LEU A 483 -29.64 5.07 10.39
N PRO A 484 -30.92 4.72 10.18
CA PRO A 484 -31.54 4.76 8.86
C PRO A 484 -31.55 6.17 8.23
N TYR A 485 -31.60 7.23 9.04
CA TYR A 485 -31.66 8.64 8.62
C TYR A 485 -30.32 9.38 8.66
N VAL A 486 -29.24 8.76 9.19
CA VAL A 486 -27.94 9.43 9.28
C VAL A 486 -27.17 9.23 7.98
N GLU A 487 -26.98 10.32 7.24
CA GLU A 487 -26.17 10.34 6.00
C GLU A 487 -24.73 10.81 6.25
N ASN A 488 -24.49 11.60 7.31
CA ASN A 488 -23.17 12.11 7.67
C ASN A 488 -22.89 11.95 9.18
N ILE A 489 -21.64 11.59 9.50
CA ILE A 489 -21.12 11.54 10.87
C ILE A 489 -19.96 12.53 10.96
N GLN A 490 -19.97 13.38 11.98
CA GLN A 490 -18.84 14.25 12.32
C GLN A 490 -17.97 13.60 13.39
N VAL A 491 -16.65 13.62 13.23
CA VAL A 491 -15.71 13.10 14.22
C VAL A 491 -14.76 14.20 14.67
N LEU A 492 -14.75 14.47 15.97
CA LEU A 492 -13.79 15.33 16.66
C LEU A 492 -12.65 14.48 17.22
N GLY A 493 -11.52 14.45 16.51
CA GLY A 493 -10.31 13.70 16.89
C GLY A 493 -9.32 14.55 17.66
N PHE A 494 -9.01 14.16 18.89
CA PHE A 494 -7.93 14.72 19.70
C PHE A 494 -6.67 13.87 19.55
N SER A 495 -5.52 14.52 19.33
CA SER A 495 -4.28 13.81 19.00
C SER A 495 -3.82 12.83 20.09
N ALA A 496 -3.23 11.71 19.66
CA ALA A 496 -2.69 10.69 20.54
C ALA A 496 -1.55 11.23 21.43
N SER A 497 -1.28 10.54 22.53
CA SER A 497 -0.22 10.95 23.46
C SER A 497 1.17 10.86 22.82
N LYS A 498 2.03 11.86 23.02
CA LYS A 498 3.46 11.78 22.68
C LYS A 498 4.18 10.59 23.33
N LYS A 499 3.60 10.00 24.39
CA LYS A 499 4.11 8.78 25.08
C LYS A 499 3.63 7.47 24.44
N TRP A 500 3.19 7.48 23.18
CA TRP A 500 2.62 6.33 22.47
C TRP A 500 3.49 5.06 22.52
N HIS A 501 4.83 5.20 22.53
CA HIS A 501 5.76 4.07 22.57
C HIS A 501 5.99 3.51 23.98
N TRP A 502 5.76 4.30 25.04
CA TRP A 502 5.85 3.84 26.43
C TRP A 502 4.57 3.13 26.89
N VAL A 503 3.42 3.60 26.41
CA VAL A 503 2.10 3.09 26.80
C VAL A 503 1.22 3.01 25.55
N PRO A 504 1.48 2.06 24.62
CA PRO A 504 0.66 1.87 23.43
C PRO A 504 -0.75 1.48 23.85
N ARG A 505 -1.71 2.38 23.63
CA ARG A 505 -3.11 2.19 23.98
C ARG A 505 -4.00 2.79 22.92
N ARG A 506 -5.00 2.01 22.51
CA ARG A 506 -6.09 2.45 21.63
C ARG A 506 -6.78 3.69 22.21
N GLN A 507 -7.09 4.65 21.36
CA GLN A 507 -7.95 5.78 21.74
C GLN A 507 -9.36 5.29 22.12
N CYS A 508 -10.01 6.06 22.98
CA CYS A 508 -11.41 5.89 23.33
C CYS A 508 -12.25 6.85 22.50
N CYS A 509 -13.52 6.50 22.28
CA CYS A 509 -14.48 7.36 21.64
C CYS A 509 -15.70 7.59 22.55
N LYS A 510 -16.51 8.60 22.20
CA LYS A 510 -17.78 8.91 22.85
C LYS A 510 -18.80 9.34 21.80
N LEU A 511 -19.99 8.73 21.83
CA LEU A 511 -21.09 9.07 20.95
C LEU A 511 -21.83 10.30 21.53
N ASN A 512 -21.88 11.38 20.77
CA ASN A 512 -22.56 12.62 21.12
C ASN A 512 -23.66 12.88 20.07
N ARG A 513 -24.89 12.44 20.34
CA ARG A 513 -26.00 12.60 19.39
C ARG A 513 -26.56 14.02 19.45
N THR A 514 -26.48 14.74 18.34
CA THR A 514 -26.95 16.13 18.21
C THR A 514 -28.34 16.23 17.57
N SER A 515 -28.69 15.32 16.66
CA SER A 515 -30.06 15.20 16.12
C SER A 515 -30.35 13.78 15.61
N ASP A 516 -31.49 13.57 14.96
CA ASP A 516 -31.81 12.31 14.30
C ASP A 516 -31.01 12.06 13.01
N GLU A 517 -30.57 13.14 12.34
CA GLU A 517 -29.85 13.11 11.07
C GLU A 517 -28.32 13.30 11.23
N LEU A 518 -27.88 13.97 12.31
CA LEU A 518 -26.48 14.29 12.59
C LEU A 518 -25.99 13.63 13.87
N LEU A 519 -25.08 12.66 13.70
CA LEU A 519 -24.32 12.04 14.78
C LEU A 519 -22.93 12.66 14.87
N THR A 520 -22.53 13.07 16.07
CA THR A 520 -21.16 13.50 16.38
C THR A 520 -20.47 12.44 17.21
N ILE A 521 -19.18 12.20 16.97
CA ILE A 521 -18.36 11.28 17.76
C ILE A 521 -17.09 12.02 18.19
N SER A 522 -16.76 12.00 19.48
CA SER A 522 -15.44 12.44 19.95
C SER A 522 -14.51 11.23 20.03
N VAL A 523 -13.24 11.40 19.66
CA VAL A 523 -12.18 10.37 19.74
C VAL A 523 -10.95 10.99 20.40
N GLY A 524 -10.35 10.32 21.38
CA GLY A 524 -9.19 10.85 22.11
C GLY A 524 -8.62 9.92 23.17
N GLN A 525 -7.88 10.47 24.11
CA GLN A 525 -7.33 9.69 25.22
C GLN A 525 -8.45 9.17 26.13
N CYS A 526 -8.33 7.92 26.57
CA CYS A 526 -9.26 7.32 27.53
C CYS A 526 -9.14 7.97 28.91
N GLU A 527 -10.27 8.16 29.58
CA GLU A 527 -10.32 8.71 30.93
C GLU A 527 -9.77 7.73 31.99
N LYS A 528 -9.40 8.24 33.17
CA LYS A 528 -8.97 7.38 34.29
C LYS A 528 -10.17 6.60 34.80
N GLY A 529 -10.07 5.27 34.80
CA GLY A 529 -11.15 4.38 35.22
C GLY A 529 -12.07 3.92 34.07
N SER A 530 -12.10 4.60 32.92
CA SER A 530 -12.89 4.13 31.78
C SER A 530 -12.26 2.86 31.18
N SER A 531 -13.02 1.76 31.20
CA SER A 531 -12.79 0.62 30.33
C SER A 531 -12.90 1.05 28.86
N GLY A 532 -12.30 0.30 27.94
CA GLY A 532 -12.28 0.64 26.49
C GLY A 532 -13.65 0.59 25.79
N SER A 533 -14.71 0.34 26.55
CA SER A 533 -16.11 0.66 26.28
C SER A 533 -16.59 1.53 27.44
N PHE A 534 -17.10 2.73 27.18
CA PHE A 534 -17.75 3.52 28.22
C PHE A 534 -19.00 2.76 28.70
N MET A 535 -18.89 2.08 29.84
CA MET A 535 -20.04 1.88 30.72
C MET A 535 -20.37 3.25 31.29
N ASP A 536 -21.25 4.00 30.63
CA ASP A 536 -22.12 5.03 31.24
C ASP A 536 -23.11 5.55 30.18
N SER A 537 -24.29 4.94 30.17
CA SER A 537 -25.53 5.46 29.58
C SER A 537 -26.67 4.73 30.29
N VAL A 538 -27.01 5.24 31.47
CA VAL A 538 -28.26 4.93 32.18
C VAL A 538 -29.40 5.68 31.48
#